data_AF-A0A2G9G6S4-F1
#
_entry.id   AF-A0A2G9G6S4-F1
#
_cell.length_a   1.000
_cell.length_b   1.000
_cell.length_c   1.000
_cell.angle_alpha   90.00
_cell.angle_beta   90.00
_cell.angle_gamma   90.00
#
_symmetry.space_group_name_H-M   'P 1'
#
loop_
_entity.id
_entity.type
_entity.pdbx_description
1 polymer ?
#
loop_
_entity_poly.entity_id
_entity_poly.type
_entity_poly.pdbx_seq_one_letter_code
_entity_poly.pdbx_strand_id
1 'polypeptide(L)'
;MVRGKVEMKRIENASSRQVTFSKRRNGLLKKAYELSVLCDAEVALIIFSQKGRLYEFSSSKKLLGHNLGTCSLEELQDIDEQLERSLKNIRSRKAQLFKEDIEKLQTEEKILLEENERLCEKAEIWVVTGKWTGWAVFGLDPQEVLRSVNWKNFAMNPI
;
A
#
# COMPACT_ATOMS: atom_id res chain seq x y z
N MET A 1 2.54 23.73 27.93
CA MET A 1 2.38 24.04 26.49
C MET A 1 0.96 24.48 26.23
N VAL A 2 0.76 25.65 25.60
CA VAL A 2 -0.57 26.18 25.26
C VAL A 2 -1.09 25.50 23.98
N ARG A 3 -2.40 25.23 23.92
CA ARG A 3 -3.06 24.65 22.75
C ARG A 3 -3.19 25.71 21.66
N GLY A 4 -2.36 25.62 20.61
CA GLY A 4 -2.47 26.48 19.43
C GLY A 4 -3.71 26.20 18.59
N LYS A 5 -4.29 27.23 17.99
CA LYS A 5 -5.36 27.11 16.98
C LYS A 5 -4.79 26.48 15.71
N VAL A 6 -5.51 25.52 15.14
CA VAL A 6 -5.12 24.81 13.90
C VAL A 6 -6.24 25.00 12.89
N GLU A 7 -5.90 25.35 11.66
CA GLU A 7 -6.84 25.44 10.54
C GLU A 7 -7.38 24.06 10.15
N MET A 8 -8.64 23.99 9.70
CA MET A 8 -9.24 22.74 9.22
C MET A 8 -8.82 22.45 7.77
N LYS A 9 -7.55 22.07 7.61
CA LYS A 9 -6.95 21.59 6.36
C LYS A 9 -5.92 20.49 6.66
N ARG A 10 -5.43 19.81 5.62
CA ARG A 10 -4.35 18.82 5.77
C ARG A 10 -3.11 19.49 6.37
N ILE A 11 -2.50 18.85 7.37
CA ILE A 11 -1.24 19.32 7.95
C ILE A 11 -0.11 18.86 7.03
N GLU A 12 0.65 19.77 6.44
CA GLU A 12 1.71 19.42 5.49
C GLU A 12 2.95 18.80 6.15
N ASN A 13 3.35 19.33 7.31
CA ASN A 13 4.48 18.79 8.06
C ASN A 13 4.20 17.36 8.57
N ALA A 14 5.04 16.40 8.18
CA ALA A 14 4.84 14.98 8.47
C ALA A 14 4.88 14.66 9.97
N SER A 15 5.84 15.20 10.71
CA SER A 15 6.00 14.98 12.16
C SER A 15 4.81 15.54 12.93
N SER A 16 4.42 16.78 12.65
CA SER A 16 3.24 17.41 13.26
C SER A 16 1.95 16.68 12.90
N ARG A 17 1.82 16.19 11.66
CA ARG A 17 0.69 15.39 11.20
C ARG A 17 0.61 14.05 11.94
N GLN A 18 1.73 13.35 12.13
CA GLN A 18 1.79 12.08 12.86
C GLN A 18 1.44 12.25 14.34
N VAL A 19 1.99 13.28 15.00
CA VAL A 19 1.69 13.58 16.41
C VAL A 19 0.21 13.95 16.57
N THR A 20 -0.31 14.79 15.67
CA THR A 20 -1.71 15.21 15.68
C THR A 20 -2.65 14.04 15.41
N PHE A 21 -2.34 13.18 14.45
CA PHE A 21 -3.07 11.94 14.18
C PHE A 21 -3.16 11.09 15.44
N SER A 22 -2.04 10.80 16.10
CA SER A 22 -2.03 9.99 17.33
C SER A 22 -2.89 10.60 18.44
N LYS A 23 -2.80 11.92 18.66
CA LYS A 23 -3.60 12.62 19.70
C LYS A 23 -5.09 12.65 19.35
N ARG A 24 -5.45 13.03 18.13
CA ARG A 24 -6.86 13.12 17.69
C ARG A 24 -7.52 11.74 17.60
N ARG A 25 -6.81 10.73 17.07
CA ARG A 25 -7.27 9.34 17.06
C ARG A 25 -7.60 8.87 18.46
N ASN A 26 -6.69 9.04 19.42
CA ASN A 26 -6.94 8.65 20.81
C ASN A 26 -8.10 9.43 21.43
N GLY A 27 -8.21 10.74 21.18
CA GLY A 27 -9.34 11.53 21.65
C GLY A 27 -10.67 11.10 21.04
N LEU A 28 -10.69 10.73 19.76
CA LEU A 28 -11.88 10.25 19.06
C LEU A 28 -12.33 8.88 19.57
N LEU A 29 -11.39 7.96 19.79
CA LEU A 29 -11.68 6.65 20.41
C LEU A 29 -12.31 6.81 21.79
N LYS A 30 -11.80 7.73 22.62
CA LYS A 30 -12.39 8.03 23.94
C LYS A 30 -13.81 8.56 23.81
N LYS A 31 -14.07 9.49 22.89
CA LYS A 31 -15.42 10.02 22.65
C LYS A 31 -16.39 8.94 22.15
N ALA A 32 -15.94 8.07 21.26
CA ALA A 32 -16.76 6.94 20.78
C ALA A 32 -17.14 6.00 21.92
N TYR A 33 -16.20 5.72 22.82
CA TYR A 33 -16.44 4.94 24.03
C TYR A 33 -17.42 5.63 24.99
N GLU A 34 -17.19 6.90 25.31
CA GLU A 34 -18.08 7.69 26.18
C GLU A 34 -19.51 7.71 25.62
N LEU A 35 -19.67 7.97 24.32
CA LEU A 35 -20.99 7.99 23.66
C LEU A 35 -21.69 6.63 23.76
N SER A 36 -20.95 5.54 23.52
CA SER A 36 -21.49 4.20 23.63
C SER A 36 -21.99 3.89 25.04
N VAL A 37 -21.22 4.24 26.07
CA VAL A 37 -21.57 3.94 27.46
C VAL A 37 -22.67 4.85 28.00
N LEU A 38 -22.61 6.16 27.72
CA LEU A 38 -23.52 7.14 28.31
C LEU A 38 -24.91 7.10 27.67
N CYS A 39 -25.00 6.73 26.40
CA CYS A 39 -26.26 6.76 25.64
C CYS A 39 -26.74 5.38 25.21
N ASP A 40 -26.08 4.31 25.67
CA ASP A 40 -26.33 2.92 25.24
C ASP A 40 -26.38 2.79 23.69
N ALA A 41 -25.52 3.53 23.02
CA ALA A 41 -25.47 3.61 21.57
C ALA A 41 -24.50 2.57 21.01
N GLU A 42 -24.91 1.87 19.96
CA GLU A 42 -23.99 1.08 19.15
C GLU A 42 -23.11 2.00 18.30
N VAL A 43 -21.80 1.94 18.51
CA VAL A 43 -20.81 2.81 17.88
C VAL A 43 -19.66 1.96 17.34
N ALA A 44 -19.37 2.12 16.06
CA ALA A 44 -18.18 1.58 15.41
C ALA A 44 -17.33 2.71 14.82
N LEU A 45 -16.00 2.59 14.93
CA LEU A 45 -15.03 3.54 14.40
C LEU A 45 -13.87 2.78 13.77
N ILE A 46 -13.58 3.09 12.51
CA ILE A 46 -12.48 2.49 11.73
C ILE A 46 -11.58 3.62 11.23
N ILE A 47 -10.27 3.52 11.46
CA ILE A 47 -9.28 4.52 11.08
C ILE A 47 -8.08 3.86 10.42
N PHE A 48 -7.78 4.23 9.18
CA PHE A 48 -6.55 3.85 8.49
C PHE A 48 -5.52 4.98 8.57
N SER A 49 -4.29 4.64 8.97
CA SER A 49 -3.16 5.57 8.89
C SER A 49 -2.57 5.63 7.48
N GLN A 50 -1.78 6.67 7.20
CA GLN A 50 -1.03 6.80 5.94
C GLN A 50 -0.03 5.65 5.69
N LYS A 51 0.32 4.89 6.73
CA LYS A 51 1.18 3.69 6.65
C LYS A 51 0.39 2.38 6.51
N GLY A 52 -0.93 2.46 6.27
CA GLY A 52 -1.81 1.29 6.15
C GLY A 52 -2.18 0.61 7.47
N ARG A 53 -1.72 1.11 8.63
CA ARG A 53 -2.12 0.56 9.94
C ARG A 53 -3.59 0.87 10.24
N LEU A 54 -4.34 -0.17 10.59
CA LEU A 54 -5.72 -0.12 11.05
C LEU A 54 -5.78 0.19 12.57
N TYR A 55 -6.69 1.07 12.95
CA TYR A 55 -7.10 1.34 14.32
C TYR A 55 -8.61 1.31 14.38
N GLU A 56 -9.16 0.55 15.31
CA GLU A 56 -10.60 0.33 15.39
C GLU A 56 -11.13 0.43 16.82
N PHE A 57 -12.43 0.72 16.92
CA PHE A 57 -13.23 0.63 18.12
C PHE A 57 -14.61 0.14 17.75
N SER A 58 -15.15 -0.79 18.54
CA SER A 58 -16.53 -1.25 18.45
C SER A 58 -17.10 -1.31 19.85
N SER A 59 -18.27 -0.71 20.07
CA SER A 59 -19.04 -0.90 21.30
C SER A 59 -19.62 -2.30 21.40
N SER A 60 -19.86 -2.95 20.25
CA SER A 60 -20.28 -4.34 20.19
C SER A 60 -19.07 -5.22 20.53
N LYS A 61 -18.89 -5.45 21.82
CA LYS A 61 -17.92 -6.39 22.41
C LYS A 61 -18.11 -7.80 21.83
N LYS A 62 -19.34 -8.17 21.50
CA LYS A 62 -19.70 -9.48 20.98
C LYS A 62 -19.06 -9.75 19.60
N LEU A 63 -19.02 -8.76 18.70
CA LEU A 63 -18.35 -8.86 17.39
C LEU A 63 -16.81 -9.04 17.50
N LEU A 64 -16.22 -8.67 18.62
CA LEU A 64 -14.80 -8.88 18.93
C LEU A 64 -14.55 -10.16 19.73
N GLY A 65 -15.59 -10.97 19.96
CA GLY A 65 -15.52 -12.20 20.74
C GLY A 65 -15.52 -12.01 22.26
N HIS A 66 -15.85 -10.82 22.76
CA HIS A 66 -15.90 -10.52 24.20
C HIS A 66 -17.33 -10.63 24.74
N ASN A 67 -17.48 -11.05 26.01
CA ASN A 67 -18.77 -11.20 26.71
C ASN A 67 -19.77 -12.14 26.01
N LEU A 68 -19.30 -13.17 25.32
CA LEU A 68 -20.16 -14.15 24.64
C LEU A 68 -20.98 -15.02 25.60
N GLY A 69 -20.54 -15.16 26.86
CA GLY A 69 -21.23 -15.97 27.87
C GLY A 69 -22.60 -15.43 28.30
N THR A 70 -22.95 -14.20 27.92
CA THR A 70 -24.27 -13.60 28.17
C THR A 70 -25.15 -13.56 26.91
N CYS A 71 -24.69 -14.10 25.78
CA CYS A 71 -25.46 -14.10 24.53
C CYS A 71 -26.45 -15.26 24.47
N SER A 72 -27.60 -15.03 23.81
CA SER A 72 -28.46 -16.15 23.40
C SER A 72 -27.84 -16.93 22.24
N LEU A 73 -28.39 -18.12 21.96
CA LEU A 73 -27.96 -18.93 20.82
C LEU A 73 -28.24 -18.22 19.48
N GLU A 74 -29.40 -17.57 19.33
CA GLU A 74 -29.70 -16.80 18.11
C GLU A 74 -28.73 -15.63 17.92
N GLU A 75 -28.43 -14.88 19.00
CA GLU A 75 -27.48 -13.76 18.91
C GLU A 75 -26.08 -14.20 18.46
N LEU A 76 -25.62 -15.37 18.93
CA LEU A 76 -24.33 -15.93 18.54
C LEU A 76 -24.32 -16.33 17.05
N GLN A 77 -25.41 -16.91 16.56
CA GLN A 77 -25.54 -17.28 15.14
C GLN A 77 -25.53 -16.04 14.24
N ASP A 78 -26.27 -14.99 14.61
CA ASP A 78 -26.29 -13.74 13.84
C ASP A 78 -24.91 -13.08 13.76
N ILE A 79 -24.18 -13.08 14.88
CA ILE A 79 -22.80 -12.57 14.94
C ILE A 79 -21.87 -13.36 14.03
N ASP A 80 -21.96 -14.69 14.04
CA ASP A 80 -21.13 -15.56 13.22
C ASP A 80 -21.40 -15.31 11.72
N GLU A 81 -22.67 -15.32 11.32
CA GLU A 81 -23.06 -15.03 9.93
C GLU A 81 -22.61 -13.63 9.48
N GLN A 82 -22.67 -12.63 10.36
CA GLN A 82 -22.22 -11.27 10.06
C GLN A 82 -20.69 -11.22 9.88
N LEU A 83 -19.94 -11.94 10.73
CA LEU A 83 -18.48 -12.02 10.65
C LEU A 83 -18.03 -12.77 9.39
N GLU A 84 -18.66 -13.90 9.07
CA GLU A 84 -18.37 -14.67 7.86
C GLU A 84 -18.60 -13.85 6.59
N ARG A 85 -19.76 -13.17 6.50
CA ARG A 85 -20.08 -12.28 5.37
C ARG A 85 -19.04 -11.17 5.24
N SER A 86 -18.70 -10.52 6.35
CA SER A 86 -17.72 -9.43 6.36
C SER A 86 -16.32 -9.90 5.97
N LEU A 87 -15.85 -11.03 6.50
CA LEU A 87 -14.55 -11.62 6.16
C LEU A 87 -14.48 -12.05 4.70
N LYS A 88 -15.55 -12.63 4.15
CA LYS A 88 -15.64 -12.98 2.73
C LYS A 88 -15.46 -11.75 1.85
N ASN A 89 -16.15 -10.66 2.17
CA ASN A 89 -16.04 -9.40 1.42
C ASN A 89 -14.63 -8.80 1.51
N ILE A 90 -14.03 -8.76 2.71
CA ILE A 90 -12.66 -8.26 2.91
C ILE A 90 -11.65 -9.09 2.11
N ARG A 91 -11.73 -10.43 2.20
CA ARG A 91 -10.83 -11.33 1.47
C ARG A 91 -10.98 -11.16 -0.04
N SER A 92 -12.21 -11.10 -0.53
CA SER A 92 -12.51 -10.88 -1.96
C SER A 92 -11.91 -9.55 -2.46
N ARG A 93 -12.16 -8.45 -1.74
CA ARG A 93 -11.63 -7.14 -2.13
C ARG A 93 -10.10 -7.10 -2.09
N LYS A 94 -9.49 -7.72 -1.07
CA LYS A 94 -8.02 -7.81 -0.96
C LYS A 94 -7.41 -8.59 -2.11
N ALA A 95 -8.02 -9.72 -2.49
CA ALA A 95 -7.58 -10.51 -3.64
C ALA A 95 -7.71 -9.72 -4.95
N GLN A 96 -8.82 -8.98 -5.12
CA GLN A 96 -9.02 -8.14 -6.29
C GLN A 96 -7.96 -7.05 -6.41
N LEU A 97 -7.68 -6.32 -5.33
CA LEU A 97 -6.65 -5.27 -5.32
C LEU A 97 -5.26 -5.82 -5.66
N PHE A 98 -4.88 -6.98 -5.09
CA PHE A 98 -3.60 -7.60 -5.46
C PHE A 98 -3.55 -8.04 -6.91
N LYS A 99 -4.67 -8.54 -7.46
CA LYS A 99 -4.76 -8.86 -8.88
C LYS A 99 -4.54 -7.62 -9.75
N GLU A 100 -5.23 -6.52 -9.44
CA GLU A 100 -5.07 -5.23 -10.12
C GLU A 100 -3.61 -4.72 -10.05
N ASP A 101 -2.96 -4.83 -8.88
CA ASP A 101 -1.56 -4.43 -8.70
C ASP A 101 -0.59 -5.32 -9.52
N ILE A 102 -0.81 -6.64 -9.54
CA ILE A 102 0.00 -7.58 -10.34
C ILE A 102 -0.10 -7.25 -11.83
N GLU A 103 -1.33 -7.07 -12.34
CA GLU A 103 -1.57 -6.75 -13.75
C GLU A 103 -0.91 -5.42 -14.15
N LYS A 104 -0.97 -4.42 -13.26
CA LYS A 104 -0.30 -3.15 -13.46
C LYS A 104 1.22 -3.32 -13.54
N LEU A 105 1.82 -4.05 -12.61
CA LEU A 105 3.27 -4.28 -12.58
C LEU A 105 3.76 -5.07 -13.81
N GLN A 106 3.01 -6.08 -14.25
CA GLN A 106 3.32 -6.84 -15.47
C GLN A 106 3.26 -5.96 -16.72
N THR A 107 2.30 -5.03 -16.78
CA THR A 107 2.22 -4.06 -17.89
C THR A 107 3.42 -3.11 -17.88
N GLU A 108 3.81 -2.62 -16.70
CA GLU A 108 4.97 -1.74 -16.53
C GLU A 108 6.28 -2.46 -16.89
N GLU A 109 6.44 -3.73 -16.49
CA GLU A 109 7.56 -4.58 -16.89
C GLU A 109 7.66 -4.70 -18.41
N LYS A 110 6.54 -4.97 -19.09
CA LYS A 110 6.51 -5.07 -20.56
C LYS A 110 6.96 -3.77 -21.24
N ILE A 111 6.42 -2.64 -20.80
CA ILE A 111 6.79 -1.32 -21.35
C ILE A 111 8.28 -1.04 -21.15
N LEU A 112 8.81 -1.35 -19.96
CA LEU A 112 10.23 -1.17 -19.67
C LEU A 112 11.11 -2.09 -20.51
N LEU A 113 10.68 -3.31 -20.79
CA LEU A 113 11.40 -4.25 -21.66
C LEU A 113 11.49 -3.74 -23.11
N GLU A 114 10.37 -3.24 -23.66
CA GLU A 114 10.28 -2.64 -24.99
C GLU A 114 11.15 -1.36 -25.09
N GLU A 115 11.06 -0.46 -24.11
CA GLU A 115 11.89 0.75 -24.10
C GLU A 115 13.38 0.41 -23.96
N ASN A 116 13.72 -0.60 -23.16
CA ASN A 116 15.10 -1.06 -23.03
C ASN A 116 15.63 -1.67 -24.33
N GLU A 117 14.82 -2.42 -25.08
CA GLU A 117 15.18 -2.89 -26.43
C GLU A 117 15.41 -1.73 -27.40
N ARG A 118 14.50 -0.76 -27.43
CA ARG A 118 14.63 0.46 -28.25
C ARG A 118 15.89 1.27 -27.92
N LEU A 119 16.26 1.35 -26.65
CA LEU A 119 17.48 2.02 -26.19
C LEU A 119 18.73 1.24 -26.59
N CYS A 120 18.72 -0.10 -26.52
CA CYS A 120 19.80 -0.95 -27.01
C CYS A 120 20.02 -0.72 -28.52
N GLU A 121 18.99 -0.77 -29.35
CA GLU A 121 19.10 -0.50 -30.80
C GLU A 121 19.67 0.91 -31.07
N LYS A 122 19.18 1.91 -30.33
CA LYS A 122 19.67 3.29 -30.47
C LYS A 122 21.15 3.40 -30.07
N ALA A 123 21.57 2.70 -29.02
CA ALA A 123 22.96 2.65 -28.58
C ALA A 123 23.84 1.96 -29.64
N GLU A 124 23.40 0.85 -30.24
CA GLU A 124 24.10 0.19 -31.34
C GLU A 124 24.28 1.12 -32.55
N ILE A 125 23.23 1.83 -32.96
CA ILE A 125 23.30 2.82 -34.04
C ILE A 125 24.29 3.93 -33.70
N TRP A 126 24.26 4.45 -32.47
CA TRP A 126 25.19 5.50 -32.03
C TRP A 126 26.64 5.03 -32.02
N VAL A 127 26.87 3.75 -31.73
CA VAL A 127 28.18 3.09 -31.83
C VAL A 127 28.63 2.97 -33.28
N VAL A 128 27.80 2.41 -34.16
CA VAL A 128 28.16 2.20 -35.58
C VAL A 128 28.34 3.53 -36.32
N THR A 129 27.53 4.54 -36.02
CA THR A 129 27.59 5.84 -36.69
C THR A 129 28.68 6.77 -36.13
N GLY A 130 29.44 6.33 -35.12
CA GLY A 130 30.48 7.14 -34.46
C GLY A 130 29.95 8.38 -33.74
N LYS A 131 28.63 8.46 -33.50
CA LYS A 131 28.00 9.58 -32.78
C LYS A 131 28.26 9.56 -31.28
N TRP A 132 28.56 8.39 -30.73
CA TRP A 132 29.02 8.23 -29.35
C TRP A 132 30.54 8.01 -29.39
N THR A 133 31.34 8.88 -28.77
CA THR A 133 32.82 8.79 -28.79
C THR A 133 33.42 8.64 -27.40
N GLY A 134 32.58 8.58 -26.35
CA GLY A 134 33.02 8.54 -24.95
C GLY A 134 33.82 7.28 -24.57
N TRP A 135 33.70 6.17 -25.31
CA TRP A 135 34.38 4.90 -25.02
C TRP A 135 35.86 4.97 -25.38
N ALA A 136 36.23 5.82 -26.34
CA ALA A 136 37.62 6.14 -26.65
C ALA A 136 38.33 6.82 -25.45
N VAL A 137 37.58 7.56 -24.62
CA VAL A 137 38.11 8.18 -23.38
C VAL A 137 38.40 7.13 -22.31
N PHE A 138 37.70 5.99 -22.32
CA PHE A 138 37.90 4.87 -21.39
C PHE A 138 38.77 3.74 -21.96
N GLY A 139 39.30 3.89 -23.19
CA GLY A 139 40.13 2.88 -23.85
C GLY A 139 39.39 1.57 -24.16
N LEU A 140 38.06 1.59 -24.22
CA LEU A 140 37.23 0.41 -24.48
C LEU A 140 37.07 0.16 -25.98
N ASP A 141 37.18 -1.10 -26.40
CA ASP A 141 36.96 -1.53 -27.78
C ASP A 141 35.46 -1.44 -28.15
N PRO A 142 35.09 -0.93 -29.34
CA PRO A 142 33.71 -0.85 -29.79
C PRO A 142 32.94 -2.19 -29.72
N GLN A 143 33.61 -3.34 -29.94
CA GLN A 143 32.95 -4.64 -29.84
C GLN A 143 32.69 -5.06 -28.40
N GLU A 144 33.52 -4.65 -27.44
CA GLU A 144 33.27 -4.88 -26.01
C GLU A 144 32.07 -4.05 -25.51
N VAL A 145 31.95 -2.80 -25.98
CA VAL A 145 30.80 -1.94 -25.69
C VAL A 145 29.51 -2.59 -26.24
N LEU A 146 29.52 -3.09 -27.48
CA LEU A 146 28.38 -3.81 -28.06
C LEU A 146 28.01 -5.08 -27.29
N ARG A 147 29.00 -5.87 -26.83
CA ARG A 147 28.76 -7.05 -25.99
C ARG A 147 28.13 -6.69 -24.65
N SER A 148 28.51 -5.55 -24.05
CA SER A 148 27.95 -5.09 -22.77
C SER A 148 26.51 -4.58 -22.90
N VAL A 149 26.16 -3.96 -24.04
CA VAL A 149 24.79 -3.51 -24.36
C VAL A 149 23.85 -4.69 -24.60
N ASN A 150 24.37 -5.84 -25.03
CA ASN A 150 23.63 -7.06 -25.34
C ASN A 150 23.50 -8.04 -24.15
N TRP A 151 23.70 -7.58 -22.92
CA TRP A 151 23.65 -8.42 -21.70
C TRP A 151 22.31 -9.17 -21.50
N LYS A 152 21.23 -8.74 -22.15
CA LYS A 152 19.93 -9.45 -22.19
C LYS A 152 20.06 -10.88 -22.72
N ASN A 153 20.95 -11.17 -23.66
CA ASN A 153 21.17 -12.53 -24.17
C ASN A 153 21.89 -13.45 -23.16
N PHE A 154 22.51 -12.90 -22.11
CA PHE A 154 23.22 -13.68 -21.10
C PHE A 154 22.35 -14.00 -19.87
N ALA A 155 21.32 -13.19 -19.59
CA ALA A 155 20.50 -13.29 -18.38
C ALA A 155 19.18 -14.08 -18.56
N MET A 156 18.85 -14.56 -19.77
CA MET A 156 17.61 -15.28 -20.08
C MET A 156 17.70 -16.82 -20.01
N ASN A 157 18.79 -17.39 -19.47
CA ASN A 157 18.84 -18.80 -19.09
C ASN A 157 18.93 -18.92 -17.57
N PRO A 158 17.80 -19.06 -16.85
CA PRO A 158 17.84 -19.53 -15.48
C PRO A 158 18.18 -21.03 -15.48
N ILE A 159 19.13 -21.42 -14.63
CA ILE A 159 19.37 -22.82 -14.23
C ILE A 159 18.11 -23.36 -13.55
#